data_AF-A0A821LPF4-F1
#
_entry.id   AF-A0A821LPF4-F1
#
_cell.length_a   1.000
_cell.length_b   1.000
_cell.length_c   1.000
_cell.angle_alpha   90.00
_cell.angle_beta   90.00
_cell.angle_gamma   90.00
#
_symmetry.space_group_name_H-M   'P 1'
#
loop_
_entity.id
_entity.type
_entity.pdbx_description
1 polymer ?
#
loop_
_entity_poly.entity_id
_entity_poly.type
_entity_poly.pdbx_seq_one_letter_code
_entity_poly.pdbx_strand_id
1 'polypeptide(L)'
;MKQHLFHGYMTKNVQLFDIPEPFTKTLHDDDFLIVDKMITRRQRILLFASREQLKMLLGADTILMDGTFSTCPRFKINSYADAIMSDFEPTLITVIAAEFVGATHSSCYFHFTQAVYRAIQRVGLSTSYNNDNDIKHSCRKLMALALLPEPIIEDTYDELLAAM
;
A
#
# COMPACT_ATOMS: atom_id res chain seq x y z
N MET A 1 22.80 -13.21 -35.58
CA MET A 1 21.93 -12.96 -36.74
C MET A 1 20.63 -13.71 -36.51
N LYS A 2 19.50 -12.99 -36.58
CA LYS A 2 18.13 -13.37 -37.03
C LYS A 2 17.70 -14.85 -36.98
N GLN A 3 16.47 -15.26 -36.66
CA GLN A 3 15.19 -14.62 -36.37
C GLN A 3 14.18 -15.76 -36.16
N HIS A 4 13.13 -15.48 -35.37
CA HIS A 4 11.74 -15.97 -35.50
C HIS A 4 11.45 -17.47 -35.57
N LEU A 5 10.62 -17.93 -34.62
CA LEU A 5 9.22 -18.32 -34.89
C LEU A 5 8.45 -18.22 -33.55
N PHE A 6 7.87 -17.05 -33.26
CA PHE A 6 6.85 -16.90 -32.22
C PHE A 6 5.49 -17.18 -32.86
N HIS A 7 4.94 -18.35 -32.55
CA HIS A 7 3.57 -18.72 -32.88
C HIS A 7 2.72 -18.61 -31.61
N GLY A 8 1.65 -17.80 -31.69
CA GLY A 8 0.48 -17.95 -30.83
C GLY A 8 0.55 -17.38 -29.42
N TYR A 9 0.42 -16.05 -29.28
CA TYR A 9 -0.44 -15.52 -28.22
C TYR A 9 -1.45 -14.56 -28.86
N MET A 10 -2.65 -15.12 -29.01
CA MET A 10 -3.89 -14.43 -29.30
C MET A 10 -3.94 -13.08 -28.60
N THR A 11 -4.27 -12.03 -29.35
CA THR A 11 -4.79 -10.78 -28.80
C THR A 11 -6.07 -11.11 -28.03
N LYS A 12 -5.95 -11.42 -26.73
CA LYS A 12 -7.11 -11.48 -25.84
C LYS A 12 -7.77 -10.10 -25.88
N ASN A 13 -8.93 -10.03 -26.53
CA ASN A 13 -9.92 -8.99 -26.24
C ASN A 13 -10.17 -9.05 -24.74
N VAL A 14 -9.54 -8.16 -23.97
CA VAL A 14 -9.88 -7.98 -22.56
C VAL A 14 -11.20 -7.21 -22.56
N GLN A 15 -12.31 -7.91 -22.78
CA GLN A 15 -13.58 -7.44 -22.28
C GLN A 15 -13.46 -7.49 -20.75
N LEU A 16 -13.52 -6.32 -20.12
CA LEU A 16 -13.69 -6.24 -18.68
C LEU A 16 -14.99 -6.96 -18.31
N PHE A 17 -14.96 -7.77 -17.25
CA PHE A 17 -16.09 -8.61 -16.86
C PHE A 17 -17.24 -7.78 -16.28
N ASP A 18 -18.49 -8.17 -16.51
CA ASP A 18 -19.63 -7.58 -15.79
C ASP A 18 -19.65 -8.08 -14.34
N ILE A 19 -20.03 -7.20 -13.40
CA ILE A 19 -20.15 -7.57 -11.98
C ILE A 19 -21.57 -8.10 -11.77
N PRO A 20 -21.75 -9.37 -11.37
CA PRO A 20 -23.08 -9.90 -11.07
C PRO A 20 -23.77 -9.09 -9.97
N GLU A 21 -25.08 -8.91 -10.13
CA GLU A 21 -25.92 -8.10 -9.24
C GLU A 21 -25.75 -8.43 -7.74
N PRO A 22 -25.64 -9.70 -7.30
CA PRO A 22 -25.42 -10.03 -5.90
C PRO A 22 -24.13 -9.46 -5.29
N PHE A 23 -23.12 -9.16 -6.10
CA PHE A 23 -21.87 -8.56 -5.64
C PHE A 23 -21.91 -7.02 -5.62
N THR A 24 -22.99 -6.43 -6.13
CA THR A 24 -23.21 -4.97 -6.09
C THR A 24 -23.92 -4.52 -4.81
N LYS A 25 -24.36 -5.49 -3.99
CA LYS A 25 -25.18 -5.31 -2.79
C LYS A 25 -24.49 -5.81 -1.52
N THR A 26 -24.93 -5.32 -0.36
CA THR A 26 -24.58 -5.89 0.95
C THR A 26 -25.41 -7.16 1.24
N LEU A 27 -25.13 -7.84 2.35
CA LEU A 27 -25.95 -8.97 2.82
C LEU A 27 -27.39 -8.55 3.21
N HIS A 28 -27.65 -7.25 3.33
CA HIS A 28 -28.95 -6.67 3.65
C HIS A 28 -29.62 -6.00 2.43
N ASP A 29 -29.10 -6.25 1.22
CA ASP A 29 -29.63 -5.73 -0.05
C ASP A 29 -29.44 -4.21 -0.28
N ASP A 30 -28.61 -3.57 0.52
CA ASP A 30 -28.21 -2.16 0.32
C ASP A 30 -27.16 -2.03 -0.81
N ASP A 31 -27.14 -0.89 -1.49
CA ASP A 31 -26.11 -0.59 -2.50
C ASP A 31 -24.71 -0.60 -1.88
N PHE A 32 -23.81 -1.37 -2.50
CA PHE A 32 -22.43 -1.53 -2.08
C PHE A 32 -21.42 -1.16 -3.17
N LEU A 33 -21.67 -1.50 -4.44
CA LEU A 33 -20.90 -1.00 -5.58
C LEU A 33 -21.38 0.42 -5.92
N ILE A 34 -20.64 1.42 -5.48
CA ILE A 34 -21.02 2.83 -5.60
C ILE A 34 -20.33 3.56 -6.76
N VAL A 35 -19.19 3.06 -7.23
CA VAL A 35 -18.56 3.54 -8.46
C VAL A 35 -18.19 2.36 -9.33
N ASP A 36 -18.62 2.45 -10.58
CA ASP A 36 -18.17 1.60 -11.66
C ASP A 36 -17.84 2.50 -12.86
N LYS A 37 -16.55 2.78 -13.05
CA LYS A 37 -16.10 3.75 -14.03
C LYS A 37 -15.01 3.19 -14.94
N MET A 38 -15.32 3.12 -16.23
CA MET A 38 -14.33 2.87 -17.27
C MET A 38 -13.42 4.10 -17.45
N ILE A 39 -12.13 3.92 -17.26
CA ILE A 39 -11.10 4.96 -17.46
C ILE A 39 -10.53 4.88 -18.88
N THR A 40 -10.26 3.67 -19.35
CA THR A 40 -9.91 3.39 -20.74
C THR A 40 -10.62 2.12 -21.19
N ARG A 41 -10.47 1.70 -22.45
CA ARG A 41 -11.00 0.41 -22.93
C ARG A 41 -10.49 -0.80 -22.13
N ARG A 42 -9.43 -0.65 -21.33
CA ARG A 42 -8.79 -1.73 -20.56
C ARG A 42 -8.60 -1.41 -19.06
N GLN A 43 -9.01 -0.22 -18.60
CA GLN A 43 -8.88 0.19 -17.21
C GLN A 43 -10.24 0.59 -16.67
N ARG A 44 -10.58 0.06 -15.50
CA ARG A 44 -11.85 0.27 -14.81
C ARG A 44 -11.53 0.55 -13.35
N ILE A 45 -12.24 1.52 -12.77
CA ILE A 45 -12.22 1.80 -11.34
C ILE A 45 -13.53 1.29 -10.77
N LEU A 46 -13.42 0.50 -9.70
CA LEU A 46 -14.53 0.01 -8.90
C LEU A 46 -14.38 0.56 -7.49
N LEU A 47 -15.45 1.11 -6.94
CA LEU A 47 -15.51 1.51 -5.53
C LEU A 47 -16.64 0.77 -4.86
N PHE A 48 -16.29 -0.04 -3.87
CA PHE A 48 -17.23 -0.74 -3.02
C PHE A 48 -17.21 -0.09 -1.64
N ALA A 49 -18.33 0.49 -1.22
CA ALA A 49 -18.53 1.01 0.12
C ALA A 49 -20.02 1.25 0.37
N SER A 50 -20.46 1.06 1.62
CA SER A 50 -21.78 1.53 2.04
C SER A 50 -21.77 3.04 2.27
N ARG A 51 -22.96 3.66 2.24
CA ARG A 51 -23.11 5.09 2.60
C ARG A 51 -22.61 5.38 4.02
N GLU A 52 -22.76 4.44 4.94
CA GLU A 52 -22.29 4.58 6.32
C GLU A 52 -20.77 4.55 6.40
N GLN A 53 -20.12 3.62 5.69
CA GLN A 53 -18.67 3.55 5.59
C GLN A 53 -18.08 4.83 5.01
N LEU A 54 -18.69 5.40 3.96
CA LEU A 54 -18.26 6.68 3.41
C LEU A 54 -18.40 7.83 4.40
N LYS A 55 -19.51 7.89 5.15
CA LYS A 55 -19.70 8.92 6.18
C LYS A 55 -18.65 8.81 7.29
N MET A 56 -18.36 7.59 7.74
CA MET A 56 -17.31 7.33 8.72
C MET A 56 -15.94 7.76 8.19
N LEU A 57 -15.63 7.42 6.93
CA LEU A 57 -14.36 7.82 6.29
C LEU A 57 -14.23 9.34 6.16
N LEU A 58 -15.29 10.04 5.74
CA LEU A 58 -15.28 11.50 5.56
C LEU A 58 -15.20 12.26 6.89
N GLY A 59 -15.71 11.68 7.97
CA GLY A 59 -15.67 12.27 9.31
C GLY A 59 -14.50 11.81 10.18
N ALA A 60 -13.54 11.06 9.63
CA ALA A 60 -12.40 10.55 10.38
C ALA A 60 -11.28 11.61 10.46
N ASP A 61 -10.78 11.85 11.67
CA ASP A 61 -9.60 12.69 11.91
C ASP A 61 -8.31 11.97 11.50
N THR A 62 -8.31 10.64 11.55
CA THR A 62 -7.17 9.79 11.18
C THR A 62 -7.60 8.72 10.20
N ILE A 63 -6.90 8.64 9.07
CA ILE A 63 -7.14 7.61 8.04
C ILE A 63 -5.92 6.69 7.97
N LEU A 64 -6.15 5.41 8.20
CA LEU A 64 -5.16 4.36 7.93
C LEU A 64 -5.52 3.72 6.60
N MET A 65 -4.61 3.73 5.64
CA MET A 65 -4.82 3.18 4.32
C MET A 65 -3.72 2.18 3.96
N ASP A 66 -4.13 1.05 3.41
CA ASP A 66 -3.25 0.06 2.82
C ASP A 66 -3.64 -0.10 1.35
N GLY A 67 -2.67 -0.43 0.51
CA GLY A 67 -2.95 -0.65 -0.89
C GLY A 67 -1.84 -1.39 -1.60
N THR A 68 -2.15 -1.80 -2.81
CA THR A 68 -1.16 -2.30 -3.77
C THR A 68 -1.44 -1.54 -5.04
N PHE A 69 -1.11 -0.25 -5.07
CA PHE A 69 -1.41 0.56 -6.24
C PHE A 69 -0.29 0.38 -7.27
N SER A 70 -0.70 0.20 -8.52
CA SER A 70 0.17 0.39 -9.68
C SER A 70 -0.05 1.77 -10.31
N THR A 71 -1.19 2.39 -9.99
CA THR A 71 -1.60 3.74 -10.39
C THR A 71 -2.59 4.27 -9.34
N CYS A 72 -2.48 5.56 -8.99
CA CYS A 72 -3.45 6.23 -8.13
C CYS A 72 -4.15 7.34 -8.94
N PRO A 73 -5.47 7.24 -9.18
CA PRO A 73 -6.22 8.27 -9.89
C PRO A 73 -6.39 9.51 -9.02
N ARG A 74 -6.18 10.70 -9.60
CA ARG A 74 -6.42 11.98 -8.93
C ARG A 74 -7.91 12.20 -8.70
N PHE A 75 -8.35 12.01 -7.47
CA PHE A 75 -9.69 12.35 -7.02
C PHE A 75 -9.58 13.33 -5.85
N LYS A 76 -10.23 14.48 -5.99
CA LYS A 76 -10.44 15.39 -4.87
C LYS A 76 -11.41 14.76 -3.88
N ILE A 77 -10.87 14.39 -2.73
CA ILE A 77 -11.65 13.97 -1.59
C ILE A 77 -11.73 15.19 -0.67
N ASN A 78 -12.93 15.75 -0.49
CA ASN A 78 -13.16 16.77 0.52
C ASN A 78 -13.24 16.08 1.90
N SER A 79 -12.10 15.58 2.37
CA SER A 79 -11.92 15.05 3.72
C SER A 79 -11.07 16.04 4.52
N TYR A 80 -11.41 16.17 5.80
CA TYR A 80 -10.71 17.03 6.75
C TYR A 80 -9.77 16.24 7.66
N ALA A 81 -9.32 15.06 7.22
CA ALA A 81 -8.42 14.23 8.04
C ALA A 81 -7.16 15.01 8.41
N ASP A 82 -6.83 15.03 9.70
CA ASP A 82 -5.63 15.67 10.24
C ASP A 82 -4.39 14.78 10.05
N ALA A 83 -4.59 13.45 10.04
CA ALA A 83 -3.51 12.48 9.94
C ALA A 83 -3.84 11.35 8.96
N ILE A 84 -2.86 10.98 8.15
CA ILE A 84 -2.96 9.87 7.20
C ILE A 84 -1.75 8.96 7.34
N MET A 85 -2.00 7.68 7.57
CA MET A 85 -0.98 6.65 7.57
C MET A 85 -1.14 5.75 6.36
N SER A 86 -0.07 5.55 5.59
CA SER A 86 -0.07 4.64 4.44
C SER A 86 1.16 3.74 4.40
N ASP A 87 1.19 2.83 3.43
CA ASP A 87 2.42 2.17 3.03
C ASP A 87 3.41 3.14 2.34
N PHE A 88 4.51 2.61 1.82
CA PHE A 88 5.63 3.37 1.25
C PHE A 88 5.49 3.64 -0.25
N GLU A 89 4.29 3.52 -0.84
CA GLU A 89 4.15 3.69 -2.28
C GLU A 89 4.26 5.18 -2.70
N PRO A 90 5.25 5.56 -3.53
CA PRO A 90 5.49 6.97 -3.87
C PRO A 90 4.30 7.65 -4.56
N THR A 91 3.57 6.91 -5.39
CA THR A 91 2.36 7.41 -6.06
C THR A 91 1.30 7.80 -5.04
N LEU A 92 1.08 6.95 -4.03
CA LEU A 92 0.09 7.18 -2.99
C LEU A 92 0.47 8.39 -2.13
N ILE A 93 1.73 8.49 -1.71
CA ILE A 93 2.26 9.63 -0.95
C ILE A 93 2.01 10.95 -1.71
N THR A 94 2.28 10.96 -3.02
CA THR A 94 2.06 12.12 -3.89
C THR A 94 0.59 12.50 -3.96
N VAL A 95 -0.32 11.53 -4.05
CA VAL A 95 -1.76 11.78 -4.09
C VAL A 95 -2.27 12.27 -2.73
N ILE A 96 -1.82 11.68 -1.63
CA ILE A 96 -2.18 12.13 -0.27
C ILE A 96 -1.83 13.61 -0.10
N ALA A 97 -0.59 14.00 -0.45
CA ALA A 97 -0.14 15.39 -0.35
C ALA A 97 -0.94 16.36 -1.24
N ALA A 98 -1.45 15.89 -2.38
CA ALA A 98 -2.21 16.71 -3.32
C ALA A 98 -3.71 16.85 -2.95
N GLU A 99 -4.31 15.79 -2.40
CA GLU A 99 -5.75 15.71 -2.18
C GLU A 99 -6.16 15.97 -0.72
N PHE A 100 -5.27 15.72 0.25
CA PHE A 100 -5.50 15.94 1.68
C PHE A 100 -4.59 17.05 2.21
N VAL A 101 -4.79 18.25 1.67
CA VAL A 101 -3.97 19.42 2.01
C VAL A 101 -4.10 19.75 3.50
N GLY A 102 -2.98 19.78 4.21
CA GLY A 102 -2.92 20.04 5.65
C GLY A 102 -2.89 18.80 6.53
N ALA A 103 -3.19 17.62 5.97
CA ALA A 103 -3.02 16.36 6.68
C ALA A 103 -1.53 16.05 6.88
N THR A 104 -1.18 15.57 8.07
CA THR A 104 0.14 14.99 8.33
C THR A 104 0.18 13.58 7.79
N HIS A 105 1.12 13.30 6.87
CA HIS A 105 1.36 11.94 6.39
C HIS A 105 2.42 11.24 7.25
N SER A 106 2.20 9.95 7.54
CA SER A 106 3.19 9.08 8.17
C SER A 106 3.20 7.71 7.51
N SER A 107 4.36 7.09 7.42
CA SER A 107 4.45 5.72 6.90
C SER A 107 4.16 4.69 7.98
N CYS A 108 3.55 3.58 7.58
CA CYS A 108 3.16 2.52 8.49
C CYS A 108 4.35 1.67 8.96
N TYR A 109 4.58 1.63 10.28
CA TYR A 109 5.64 0.82 10.89
C TYR A 109 5.50 -0.68 10.55
N PHE A 110 4.27 -1.19 10.49
CA PHE A 110 4.03 -2.58 10.11
C PHE A 110 4.56 -2.87 8.70
N HIS A 111 4.24 -2.02 7.72
CA HIS A 111 4.77 -2.16 6.35
C HIS A 111 6.29 -1.99 6.29
N PHE A 112 6.88 -1.14 7.15
CA PHE A 112 8.32 -0.99 7.26
C PHE A 112 8.98 -2.29 7.70
N THR A 113 8.52 -2.88 8.82
CA THR A 113 9.05 -4.15 9.32
C THR A 113 8.86 -5.29 8.33
N GLN A 114 7.75 -5.31 7.59
CA GLN A 114 7.56 -6.24 6.47
C GLN A 114 8.58 -6.02 5.35
N ALA A 115 8.86 -4.78 4.96
CA ALA A 115 9.84 -4.47 3.92
C ALA A 115 11.25 -4.94 4.34
N VAL A 116 11.62 -4.72 5.60
CA VAL A 116 12.86 -5.25 6.19
C VAL A 116 12.86 -6.78 6.15
N TYR A 117 11.77 -7.44 6.54
CA TYR A 117 11.69 -8.91 6.48
C TYR A 117 11.80 -9.45 5.04
N ARG A 118 11.18 -8.77 4.06
CA ARG A 118 11.37 -9.12 2.63
C ARG A 118 12.82 -8.93 2.20
N ALA A 119 13.54 -7.95 2.74
CA ALA A 119 14.98 -7.81 2.51
C ALA A 119 15.77 -8.98 3.12
N ILE A 120 15.49 -9.37 4.36
CA ILE A 120 16.07 -10.55 5.02
C ILE A 120 15.87 -11.81 4.17
N GLN A 121 14.67 -11.99 3.61
CA GLN A 121 14.37 -13.10 2.71
C GLN A 121 15.20 -13.05 1.42
N ARG A 122 15.32 -11.89 0.79
CA ARG A 122 16.10 -11.71 -0.45
C ARG A 122 17.58 -12.01 -0.27
N VAL A 123 18.16 -11.68 0.89
CA VAL A 123 19.58 -11.95 1.17
C VAL A 123 19.83 -13.37 1.70
N GLY A 124 18.81 -14.24 1.75
CA GLY A 124 18.95 -15.64 2.17
C GLY A 124 19.04 -15.86 3.68
N LEU A 125 18.77 -14.83 4.49
CA LEU A 125 18.90 -14.91 5.95
C LEU A 125 17.65 -15.44 6.66
N SER A 126 16.61 -15.87 5.94
CA SER A 126 15.35 -16.36 6.53
C SER A 126 15.55 -17.46 7.57
N THR A 127 16.41 -18.45 7.28
CA THR A 127 16.68 -19.56 8.20
C THR A 127 17.39 -19.07 9.45
N SER A 128 18.42 -18.25 9.28
CA SER A 128 19.20 -17.70 10.40
C SER A 128 18.35 -16.77 11.26
N TYR A 129 17.54 -15.89 10.66
CA TYR A 129 16.62 -15.02 11.40
C TYR A 129 15.64 -15.79 12.30
N ASN A 130 15.24 -17.01 11.91
CA ASN A 130 14.31 -17.82 12.69
C ASN A 130 15.00 -18.66 13.78
N ASN A 131 16.27 -19.02 13.59
CA ASN A 131 16.98 -19.99 14.43
C ASN A 131 18.14 -19.40 15.25
N ASP A 132 18.60 -18.20 14.91
CA ASP A 132 19.70 -17.50 15.57
C ASP A 132 19.16 -16.23 16.23
N ASN A 133 19.24 -16.19 17.56
CA ASN A 133 18.71 -15.08 18.36
C ASN A 133 19.52 -13.79 18.17
N ASP A 134 20.83 -13.87 17.90
CA ASP A 134 21.69 -12.71 17.72
C ASP A 134 21.38 -12.04 16.38
N ILE A 135 21.26 -12.84 15.31
CA ILE A 135 20.84 -12.34 13.99
C ILE A 135 19.42 -11.75 14.06
N LYS A 136 18.50 -12.46 14.72
CA LYS A 136 17.13 -11.97 14.92
C LYS A 136 17.10 -10.65 15.70
N HIS A 137 17.93 -10.54 16.73
CA HIS A 137 18.02 -9.33 17.55
C HIS A 137 18.61 -8.16 16.75
N SER A 138 19.69 -8.37 16.00
CA SER A 138 20.28 -7.35 15.11
C SER A 138 19.28 -6.87 14.05
N CYS A 139 18.56 -7.77 13.39
CA CYS A 139 17.49 -7.41 12.45
C CYS A 139 16.38 -6.60 13.12
N ARG A 140 16.04 -6.90 14.37
CA ARG A 140 15.02 -6.15 15.13
C ARG A 140 15.51 -4.78 15.60
N LYS A 141 16.81 -4.61 15.88
CA LYS A 141 17.40 -3.28 16.13
C LYS A 141 17.28 -2.39 14.89
N LEU A 142 17.57 -2.93 13.71
CA LEU A 142 17.35 -2.23 12.45
C LEU A 142 15.89 -1.82 12.25
N MET A 143 14.93 -2.71 12.58
CA MET A 143 13.51 -2.37 12.56
C MET A 143 13.14 -1.30 13.60
N ALA A 144 13.77 -1.28 14.77
CA ALA A 144 13.47 -0.33 15.83
C ALA A 144 13.96 1.10 15.55
N LEU A 145 14.84 1.32 14.56
CA LEU A 145 15.31 2.67 14.19
C LEU A 145 14.16 3.62 13.85
N ALA A 146 13.10 3.11 13.22
CA ALA A 146 11.91 3.90 12.88
C ALA A 146 11.13 4.41 14.11
N LEU A 147 11.48 3.96 15.31
CA LEU A 147 10.84 4.36 16.57
C LEU A 147 11.70 5.35 17.37
N LEU A 148 12.88 5.71 16.88
CA LEU A 148 13.75 6.69 17.52
C LEU A 148 13.35 8.11 17.10
N PRO A 149 13.64 9.13 17.93
CA PRO A 149 13.58 10.53 17.51
C PRO A 149 14.44 10.75 16.27
N GLU A 150 13.91 11.49 15.28
CA GLU A 150 14.59 11.83 14.02
C GLU A 150 16.07 12.21 14.19
N PRO A 151 16.47 13.07 15.15
CA PRO A 151 17.85 13.55 15.22
C PRO A 151 18.89 12.49 15.57
N ILE A 152 18.48 11.33 16.10
CA ILE A 152 19.41 10.27 16.54
C ILE A 152 19.38 9.03 15.65
N ILE A 153 18.52 9.02 14.61
CA ILE A 153 18.36 7.84 13.75
C ILE A 153 19.64 7.54 12.99
N GLU A 154 20.28 8.55 12.38
CA GLU A 154 21.50 8.38 11.59
C GLU A 154 22.67 7.90 12.47
N ASP A 155 22.91 8.57 13.59
CA ASP A 155 23.97 8.19 14.54
C ASP A 155 23.77 6.74 15.05
N THR A 156 22.53 6.38 15.43
CA THR A 156 22.23 5.02 15.91
C THR A 156 22.38 3.98 14.79
N TYR A 157 22.05 4.35 13.54
CA TYR A 157 22.24 3.46 12.39
C TYR A 157 23.72 3.18 12.15
N ASP A 158 24.57 4.20 12.19
CA ASP A 158 26.01 4.07 12.02
C ASP A 158 26.65 3.24 13.15
N GLU A 159 26.21 3.43 14.39
CA GLU A 159 26.62 2.60 15.53
C GLU A 159 26.24 1.12 15.34
N LEU A 160 25.03 0.85 14.83
CA LEU A 160 24.61 -0.52 14.53
C LEU A 160 25.45 -1.14 13.41
N LEU A 161 25.76 -0.39 12.36
CA LEU A 161 26.61 -0.86 11.27
C LEU A 161 28.03 -1.16 11.73
N ALA A 162 28.60 -0.34 12.61
CA ALA A 162 29.95 -0.54 13.15
C ALA A 162 30.05 -1.76 14.09
N ALA A 163 28.93 -2.19 14.67
CA ALA A 163 28.86 -3.32 15.59
C ALA A 163 28.56 -4.68 14.92
N MET A 164 28.34 -4.70 13.61
CA MET A 164 28.06 -5.90 12.79
C MET A 164 29.30 -6.40 12.06
#